data_AF-A0A519VZ21-F1
#
_entry.id   AF-A0A519VZ21-F1
#
_cell.length_a   1.000
_cell.length_b   1.000
_cell.length_c   1.000
_cell.angle_alpha   90.00
_cell.angle_beta   90.00
_cell.angle_gamma   90.00
#
_symmetry.space_group_name_H-M   'P 1'
#
loop_
_entity.id
_entity.type
_entity.pdbx_description
1 polymer ?
#
loop_
_entity_poly.entity_id
_entity_poly.type
_entity_poly.pdbx_seq_one_letter_code
_entity_poly.pdbx_strand_id
1 'polypeptide(L)'
;MLELLTGTLLLSLLHAAIPNHWAPVLAVARAEHWPVRRAVGVTMAAGLAHVLSTVLLGLVLGWLGWRLSARFSQVASVAAPALLIVIGLLYALSGRGHTHPDPAPVVPRPESAY
;
A
#
# COMPACT_ATOMS: atom_id res chain seq x y z
N MET A 1 26.86 -1.59 0.93
CA MET A 1 26.28 -1.22 -0.39
C MET A 1 25.50 -2.39 -0.99
N LEU A 2 26.13 -3.54 -1.24
CA LEU A 2 25.42 -4.74 -1.72
C LEU A 2 24.26 -5.15 -0.80
N GLU A 3 24.46 -5.21 0.52
CA GLU A 3 23.39 -5.52 1.49
C GLU A 3 22.14 -4.63 1.36
N LEU A 4 22.34 -3.32 1.20
CA LEU A 4 21.24 -2.37 1.03
C LEU A 4 20.51 -2.58 -0.29
N LEU A 5 21.26 -2.81 -1.38
CA LEU A 5 20.69 -3.10 -2.69
C LEU A 5 19.89 -4.40 -2.68
N THR A 6 20.46 -5.47 -2.10
CA THR A 6 19.79 -6.76 -2.00
C THR A 6 18.55 -6.67 -1.12
N GLY A 7 18.64 -6.04 0.05
CA GLY A 7 17.52 -5.87 0.98
C GLY A 7 16.38 -5.05 0.36
N THR A 8 16.69 -3.93 -0.29
CA THR A 8 15.68 -3.10 -0.95
C THR A 8 15.06 -3.79 -2.16
N LEU A 9 15.83 -4.54 -2.95
CA LEU A 9 15.32 -5.33 -4.07
C LEU A 9 14.35 -6.41 -3.58
N LEU A 10 14.75 -7.19 -2.58
CA LEU A 10 13.91 -8.24 -2.00
C LEU A 10 12.63 -7.66 -1.40
N LEU A 11 12.75 -6.58 -0.61
CA LEU A 11 11.59 -5.90 -0.03
C LEU A 11 10.63 -5.40 -1.12
N SER A 12 11.15 -4.82 -2.20
CA SER A 12 10.33 -4.33 -3.32
C SER A 12 9.58 -5.46 -4.02
N LEU A 13 10.24 -6.60 -4.26
CA LEU A 13 9.63 -7.79 -4.87
C LEU A 13 8.56 -8.40 -3.96
N LEU A 14 8.86 -8.58 -2.67
CA LEU A 14 7.91 -9.10 -1.69
C LEU A 14 6.70 -8.17 -1.54
N HIS A 15 6.92 -6.86 -1.50
CA HIS A 15 5.86 -5.87 -1.41
C HIS A 15 4.94 -5.92 -2.63
N ALA A 16 5.50 -6.02 -3.84
CA ALA A 16 4.73 -6.14 -5.08
C ALA A 16 3.91 -7.45 -5.15
N ALA A 17 4.38 -8.51 -4.49
CA ALA A 17 3.66 -9.79 -4.41
C ALA A 17 2.40 -9.72 -3.52
N ILE A 18 2.30 -8.74 -2.61
CA ILE A 18 1.14 -8.57 -1.73
C ILE A 18 -0.12 -8.34 -2.59
N PRO A 19 -1.22 -9.08 -2.35
CA PRO A 19 -2.41 -9.04 -3.19
C PRO A 19 -3.03 -7.65 -3.37
N ASN A 20 -2.83 -6.76 -2.40
CA ASN A 20 -3.25 -5.36 -2.44
C ASN A 20 -2.95 -4.66 -3.77
N HIS A 21 -1.84 -4.97 -4.43
CA HIS A 21 -1.43 -4.26 -5.65
C HIS A 21 -2.01 -4.81 -6.95
N TRP A 22 -2.26 -6.12 -7.02
CA TRP A 22 -2.68 -6.78 -8.27
C TRP A 22 -4.08 -7.40 -8.20
N ALA A 23 -4.58 -7.73 -7.01
CA ALA A 23 -5.90 -8.34 -6.84
C ALA A 23 -7.06 -7.46 -7.33
N PRO A 24 -7.04 -6.12 -7.15
CA PRO A 24 -8.10 -5.27 -7.70
C PRO A 24 -8.17 -5.33 -9.23
N VAL A 25 -7.01 -5.29 -9.90
CA VAL A 25 -6.95 -5.39 -11.37
C VAL A 25 -7.40 -6.78 -11.83
N LEU A 26 -7.06 -7.83 -11.09
CA LEU A 26 -7.51 -9.19 -11.40
C LEU A 26 -9.04 -9.33 -11.22
N ALA A 27 -9.63 -8.71 -10.21
CA ALA A 27 -11.07 -8.70 -10.00
C ALA A 27 -11.79 -8.01 -11.18
N VAL A 28 -11.29 -6.86 -11.63
CA VAL A 28 -11.81 -6.17 -12.84
C VAL A 28 -11.62 -7.03 -14.09
N ALA A 29 -10.44 -7.63 -14.27
CA ALA A 29 -10.15 -8.49 -15.41
C ALA A 29 -11.10 -9.70 -15.48
N ARG A 30 -11.48 -10.27 -14.34
CA ARG A 30 -12.46 -11.37 -14.28
C ARG A 30 -13.87 -10.88 -14.60
N ALA A 31 -14.30 -9.73 -14.06
CA ALA A 31 -15.61 -9.15 -14.35
C ALA A 31 -15.78 -8.81 -15.84
N GLU A 32 -14.74 -8.23 -16.43
CA GLU A 32 -14.72 -7.78 -17.83
C GLU A 32 -14.22 -8.84 -18.82
N HIS A 33 -14.00 -10.08 -18.38
CA HIS A 33 -13.52 -11.20 -19.20
C HIS A 33 -12.24 -10.88 -20.01
N TRP A 34 -11.31 -10.12 -19.42
CA TRP A 34 -10.07 -9.75 -20.09
C TRP A 34 -9.13 -10.95 -20.28
N PRO A 35 -8.42 -11.02 -21.41
CA PRO A 35 -7.33 -11.99 -21.54
C PRO A 35 -6.21 -11.66 -20.54
N VAL A 36 -5.55 -12.69 -20.01
CA VAL A 36 -4.48 -12.56 -19.01
C VAL A 36 -3.41 -11.55 -19.43
N ARG A 37 -3.05 -11.52 -20.71
CA ARG A 37 -2.09 -10.54 -21.26
C ARG A 37 -2.50 -9.08 -21.01
N ARG A 38 -3.79 -8.75 -21.13
CA ARG A 38 -4.31 -7.40 -20.87
C ARG A 38 -4.23 -7.07 -19.39
N ALA A 39 -4.64 -8.00 -18.52
CA ALA A 39 -4.57 -7.81 -17.07
C ALA A 39 -3.12 -7.55 -16.61
N VAL A 40 -2.16 -8.37 -17.07
CA VAL A 40 -0.73 -8.19 -16.76
C VAL A 40 -0.21 -6.84 -17.27
N GLY A 41 -0.56 -6.46 -18.51
CA GLY A 41 -0.13 -5.18 -19.09
C GLY A 41 -0.65 -3.98 -18.31
N VAL A 42 -1.93 -3.99 -17.91
CA VAL A 42 -2.55 -2.93 -17.10
C VAL A 42 -1.92 -2.87 -15.71
N THR A 43 -1.74 -4.01 -15.03
CA THR A 43 -1.08 -4.07 -13.72
C THR A 43 0.35 -3.52 -13.79
N MET A 44 1.12 -3.88 -14.83
CA MET A 44 2.48 -3.38 -15.05
C MET A 44 2.49 -1.86 -15.27
N ALA A 45 1.59 -1.34 -16.10
CA ALA A 45 1.51 0.10 -16.37
C ALA A 45 1.12 0.89 -15.11
N ALA A 46 0.12 0.41 -14.35
CA ALA A 46 -0.30 1.02 -13.11
C ALA A 46 0.80 1.00 -12.04
N GLY A 47 1.47 -0.16 -11.89
CA GLY A 47 2.61 -0.31 -10.98
C GLY A 47 3.77 0.62 -11.33
N LEU A 48 4.11 0.74 -12.62
CA LEU A 48 5.17 1.63 -13.07
C LEU A 48 4.81 3.10 -12.84
N ALA A 49 3.57 3.51 -13.15
CA ALA A 49 3.10 4.86 -12.87
C ALA A 49 3.14 5.17 -11.36
N HIS A 50 2.78 4.21 -10.52
CA HIS A 50 2.85 4.33 -9.06
C HIS A 50 4.29 4.49 -8.56
N VAL A 51 5.23 3.66 -9.02
CA VAL A 51 6.65 3.76 -8.64
C VAL A 51 7.26 5.07 -9.14
N LEU A 52 7.02 5.46 -10.38
CA LEU A 52 7.57 6.70 -10.94
C LEU A 52 7.04 7.94 -10.21
N SER A 53 5.74 7.98 -9.91
CA SER A 53 5.14 9.10 -9.18
C SER A 53 5.69 9.22 -7.76
N THR A 54 5.83 8.12 -7.03
CA THR A 54 6.39 8.12 -5.66
C THR A 54 7.86 8.50 -5.64
N VAL A 55 8.67 7.99 -6.57
CA VAL A 55 10.09 8.37 -6.70
C VAL A 55 10.21 9.85 -7.06
N LEU A 56 9.43 10.34 -8.01
CA LEU A 56 9.46 11.75 -8.41
C LEU A 56 9.08 12.67 -7.24
N LEU A 57 8.00 12.35 -6.51
CA LEU A 57 7.62 13.05 -5.29
C LEU A 57 8.74 13.03 -4.26
N GLY A 58 9.37 11.87 -4.03
CA GLY A 58 10.51 11.74 -3.13
C GLY A 58 11.69 12.63 -3.52
N LEU A 59 12.02 12.71 -4.81
CA LEU A 59 13.09 13.56 -5.32
C LEU A 59 12.76 15.05 -5.16
N VAL A 60 11.54 15.47 -5.49
CA VAL A 60 11.09 16.87 -5.35
C VAL A 60 11.10 17.28 -3.88
N LEU A 61 10.53 16.46 -3.00
CA LEU A 61 10.51 16.72 -1.56
C LEU A 61 11.91 16.69 -0.96
N GLY A 62 12.78 15.77 -1.41
CA GLY A 62 14.17 15.71 -1.00
C GLY A 62 14.96 16.95 -1.41
N TRP A 63 14.77 17.43 -2.64
CA TRP A 63 15.39 18.66 -3.12
C TRP A 63 14.91 19.90 -2.37
N LEU A 64 13.59 20.01 -2.14
CA LEU A 64 13.00 21.10 -1.36
C LEU A 64 13.48 21.06 0.10
N GLY A 65 13.55 19.86 0.69
CA GLY A 65 14.08 19.63 2.03
C GLY A 65 15.54 20.03 2.15
N TRP A 66 16.37 19.74 1.15
CA TRP A 66 17.77 20.17 1.11
C TRP A 66 17.89 21.70 1.06
N ARG A 67 17.08 22.36 0.22
CA ARG A 67 17.01 23.84 0.14
C ARG A 67 16.55 24.48 1.44
N LEU A 68 15.59 23.87 2.13
CA LEU A 68 15.03 24.39 3.38
C LEU A 68 15.91 24.10 4.60
N SER A 69 16.64 22.98 4.60
CA SER A 69 17.59 22.59 5.66
C SER A 69 18.66 23.65 5.91
N ALA A 70 19.06 24.38 4.87
CA ALA A 70 20.00 25.51 5.00
C ALA A 70 19.48 26.66 5.89
N ARG A 71 18.17 26.75 6.17
CA ARG A 71 17.56 27.79 7.02
C ARG A 71 16.77 27.25 8.23
N PHE A 72 16.34 25.99 8.22
CA PHE A 72 15.40 25.44 9.22
C PHE A 72 15.74 24.00 9.66
N SER A 73 17.03 23.68 9.81
CA SER A 73 17.51 22.34 10.20
C SER A 73 16.86 21.80 11.48
N GLN A 74 16.56 22.65 12.47
CA GLN A 74 15.88 22.25 13.72
C GLN A 74 14.38 21.97 13.53
N VAL A 75 13.69 22.67 12.63
CA VAL A 75 12.24 22.48 12.44
C VAL A 75 11.99 21.19 11.66
N ALA A 76 12.73 20.92 10.58
CA ALA A 76 12.53 19.72 9.79
C ALA A 76 12.83 18.42 10.57
N SER A 77 13.86 18.45 11.42
CA SER A 77 14.28 17.29 12.22
C SER A 77 13.34 16.98 13.40
N VAL A 78 12.60 17.97 13.91
CA VAL A 78 11.66 17.78 15.03
C VAL A 78 10.22 17.66 14.55
N ALA A 79 9.80 18.48 13.57
CA ALA A 79 8.41 18.51 13.11
C ALA A 79 7.99 17.22 12.40
N ALA A 80 8.86 16.61 11.58
CA ALA A 80 8.55 15.36 10.89
C ALA A 80 8.30 14.18 11.85
N PRO A 81 9.19 13.86 12.81
CA PRO A 81 8.91 12.82 13.79
C PRO A 81 7.78 13.18 14.75
N ALA A 82 7.65 14.45 15.17
CA ALA A 82 6.53 14.87 16.02
C ALA A 82 5.17 14.68 15.32
N LEU A 83 5.06 15.04 14.04
CA LEU A 83 3.84 14.86 13.26
C LEU A 83 3.49 13.38 13.10
N LEU A 84 4.48 12.52 12.83
CA LEU A 84 4.28 11.07 12.76
C LEU A 84 3.81 10.48 14.09
N ILE A 85 4.39 10.92 15.22
CA ILE A 85 3.96 10.50 16.55
C ILE A 85 2.51 10.91 16.81
N VAL A 86 2.14 12.16 16.48
CA VAL A 86 0.76 12.65 16.66
C VAL A 86 -0.22 11.86 15.80
N ILE A 87 0.06 11.66 14.51
CA ILE A 87 -0.81 10.86 13.63
C ILE A 87 -0.93 9.42 14.14
N GLY A 88 0.18 8.81 14.58
CA GLY A 88 0.20 7.48 15.17
C GLY A 88 -0.67 7.39 16.43
N LEU A 89 -0.57 8.38 17.33
CA LEU A 89 -1.43 8.47 18.51
C LEU A 89 -2.91 8.64 18.12
N LEU A 90 -3.22 9.54 17.19
CA LEU A 90 -4.59 9.74 16.71
C LEU A 90 -5.16 8.45 16.14
N TYR A 91 -4.39 7.69 15.36
CA TYR A 91 -4.80 6.38 14.84
C TYR A 91 -5.03 5.37 15.96
N ALA A 92 -4.08 5.25 16.90
CA ALA A 92 -4.19 4.33 18.04
C ALA A 92 -5.41 4.63 18.92
N LEU A 93 -5.74 5.91 19.10
CA LEU A 93 -6.88 6.38 19.90
C LEU A 93 -8.19 6.40 19.11
N SER A 94 -8.17 6.30 17.78
CA SER A 94 -9.37 6.27 16.92
C SER A 94 -10.08 4.93 16.91
N GLY A 95 -9.51 3.90 17.56
CA GLY A 95 -10.09 2.56 17.68
C GLY A 95 -11.40 2.53 18.48
N ARG A 96 -12.52 2.90 17.84
CA ARG A 96 -13.84 2.41 18.23
C ARG A 96 -13.93 0.96 17.75
N GLY A 97 -14.13 0.04 18.70
CA GLY A 97 -14.01 -1.41 18.53
C GLY A 97 -14.78 -1.96 17.34
N HIS A 98 -14.15 -2.91 16.64
CA HIS A 98 -14.82 -3.72 15.64
C HIS A 98 -15.78 -4.67 16.36
N THR A 99 -17.08 -4.38 16.33
CA THR A 99 -18.11 -5.34 16.66
C THR A 99 -18.18 -6.35 15.52
N HIS A 100 -17.70 -7.57 15.74
CA HIS A 100 -17.99 -8.69 14.86
C HIS A 100 -19.49 -8.96 14.94
N PRO A 101 -20.26 -8.82 13.84
CA PRO A 101 -21.63 -9.33 13.81
C PRO A 101 -21.54 -10.85 13.97
N ASP A 102 -22.33 -11.41 14.90
CA ASP A 102 -22.41 -12.87 15.03
C ASP A 102 -22.84 -13.47 13.67
N PRO A 103 -22.11 -14.48 13.16
CA PRO A 103 -22.50 -15.14 11.94
C PRO A 103 -23.90 -15.73 12.11
N ALA A 104 -24.80 -15.46 11.17
CA ALA A 104 -26.13 -16.03 11.18
C ALA A 104 -26.04 -17.57 11.27
N PRO A 105 -26.89 -18.23 12.08
CA PRO A 105 -26.85 -19.67 12.22
C PRO A 105 -27.00 -20.34 10.85
N VAL A 106 -26.04 -21.21 10.52
CA VAL A 106 -26.06 -21.98 9.27
C VAL A 106 -27.21 -22.98 9.37
N VAL A 107 -28.29 -22.76 8.61
CA VAL A 107 -29.37 -23.74 8.47
C VAL A 107 -28.84 -24.89 7.62
N PRO A 108 -28.83 -26.15 8.11
CA PRO A 108 -28.39 -27.29 7.32
C PRO A 108 -29.27 -27.41 6.07
N ARG A 109 -28.64 -27.54 4.89
CA ARG A 109 -29.36 -27.89 3.67
C ARG A 109 -29.89 -29.32 3.83
N PRO A 110 -31.18 -29.59 3.54
CA PRO A 110 -31.66 -30.96 3.51
C PRO A 110 -30.86 -31.72 2.46
N GLU A 111 -30.26 -32.84 2.88
CA GLU A 111 -29.68 -33.80 1.95
C GLU A 111 -30.80 -34.24 1.00
N SER A 112 -30.71 -33.82 -0.26
CA SER A 112 -31.59 -34.32 -1.30
C SER A 112 -31.32 -35.81 -1.42
N ALA A 113 -32.22 -36.61 -0.85
CA ALA A 113 -32.41 -37.98 -1.26
C ALA A 113 -32.74 -38.00 -2.76
N TYR A 114 -32.19 -39.01 -3.43
CA TYR A 114 -32.27 -39.38 -4.86
C TYR A 114 -31.16 -38.86 -5.77
#